data_AF-A0A6M0CI05-F1
#
_entry.id   AF-A0A6M0CI05-F1
#
_cell.length_a   1.000
_cell.length_b   1.000
_cell.length_c   1.000
_cell.angle_alpha   90.00
_cell.angle_beta   90.00
_cell.angle_gamma   90.00
#
_symmetry.space_group_name_H-M   'P 1'
#
loop_
_entity.id
_entity.type
_entity.pdbx_description
1 polymer ?
#
loop_
_entity_poly.entity_id
_entity_poly.type
_entity_poly.pdbx_seq_one_letter_code
_entity_poly.pdbx_strand_id
1 'polypeptide(L)'
;MLIFLVFIGLGIILLYVGSRASETSTRWFLYSFGGFVIIFVLFFIIYTMPSSIMHYYEKALTNKYGAYTKAVIVKREIEDHSYTENETLLQMLHYGIHYEFEYQGRLQKGFFYVYHQECYDKLLVGDDIPIKFLKTKPEKSFPRRIKLCNELQLDRKFCSETIEAT
;
A
#
# COMPACT_ATOMS: atom_id res chain seq x y z
N MET A 1 2.28 -15.57 -0.78
CA MET A 1 2.96 -15.83 -2.06
C MET A 1 3.53 -17.25 -2.17
N LEU A 2 4.27 -17.75 -1.17
CA LEU A 2 4.93 -19.06 -1.24
C LEU A 2 3.95 -20.23 -1.43
N ILE A 3 2.78 -20.17 -0.78
CA ILE A 3 1.70 -21.16 -0.94
C ILE A 3 1.20 -21.25 -2.38
N PHE A 4 1.04 -20.13 -3.10
CA PHE A 4 0.58 -20.16 -4.50
C PHE A 4 1.60 -20.82 -5.43
N LEU A 5 2.90 -20.66 -5.17
CA LEU A 5 3.95 -21.33 -5.92
C LEU A 5 3.93 -22.84 -5.70
N VAL A 6 3.62 -23.30 -4.48
CA VAL A 6 3.46 -24.72 -4.17
C VAL A 6 2.29 -25.32 -4.96
N PHE A 7 1.14 -24.64 -5.03
CA PHE A 7 -0.01 -25.12 -5.81
C PHE A 7 0.23 -25.11 -7.32
N ILE A 8 0.93 -24.10 -7.85
CA ILE A 8 1.35 -24.10 -9.26
C ILE A 8 2.31 -25.27 -9.53
N GLY A 9 3.29 -25.49 -8.64
CA GLY A 9 4.20 -26.62 -8.72
C GLY A 9 3.47 -27.97 -8.68
N LEU A 10 2.51 -28.14 -7.78
CA LEU A 10 1.66 -29.32 -7.71
C LEU A 10 0.88 -29.54 -9.01
N GLY A 11 0.29 -28.48 -9.56
CA GLY A 11 -0.40 -28.53 -10.85
C GLY A 11 0.52 -28.99 -11.98
N ILE A 12 1.74 -28.45 -12.07
CA ILE A 12 2.74 -28.85 -13.07
C ILE A 12 3.16 -30.31 -12.90
N ILE A 13 3.36 -30.78 -11.65
CA ILE A 13 3.69 -32.18 -11.36
C ILE A 13 2.55 -33.10 -11.81
N LEU A 14 1.29 -32.73 -11.56
CA LEU A 14 0.12 -33.50 -12.00
C LEU A 14 0.01 -33.57 -13.52
N LEU A 15 0.26 -32.46 -14.23
CA LEU A 15 0.34 -32.45 -15.70
C LEU A 15 1.47 -33.35 -16.21
N TYR A 16 2.65 -33.30 -15.57
CA TYR A 16 3.79 -34.13 -15.93
C TYR A 16 3.52 -35.62 -15.73
N VAL A 17 2.97 -36.00 -14.57
CA VAL A 17 2.58 -37.40 -14.28
C VAL A 17 1.48 -37.85 -15.23
N GLY A 18 0.49 -37.00 -15.53
CA GLY A 18 -0.54 -37.26 -16.54
C GLY A 18 0.05 -37.57 -17.92
N SER A 19 1.11 -36.89 -18.33
CA SER A 19 1.79 -37.14 -19.61
C SER A 19 2.46 -38.52 -19.72
N ARG A 20 2.76 -39.16 -18.59
CA ARG A 20 3.39 -40.49 -18.51
C ARG A 20 2.41 -41.61 -18.20
N ALA A 21 1.15 -41.31 -17.91
CA ALA A 21 0.13 -42.30 -17.59
C ALA A 21 -0.28 -43.12 -18.84
N SER A 22 -0.28 -44.45 -18.72
CA SER A 22 -0.66 -45.38 -19.79
C SER A 22 -2.18 -45.50 -19.96
N GLU A 23 -2.93 -45.37 -18.86
CA GLU A 23 -4.39 -45.44 -18.87
C GLU A 23 -5.02 -44.12 -19.32
N THR A 24 -5.92 -44.22 -20.30
CA THR A 24 -6.55 -43.05 -20.91
C THR A 24 -7.42 -42.27 -19.92
N SER A 25 -8.16 -42.96 -19.05
CA SER A 25 -8.98 -42.35 -17.99
C SER A 25 -8.15 -41.56 -16.99
N THR A 26 -7.10 -42.18 -16.46
CA THR A 26 -6.18 -41.60 -15.49
C THR A 26 -5.44 -40.38 -16.06
N ARG A 27 -5.02 -40.46 -17.33
CA ARG A 27 -4.40 -39.35 -18.06
C ARG A 27 -5.31 -38.13 -18.17
N TRP A 28 -6.57 -38.32 -18.58
CA TRP A 28 -7.53 -37.21 -18.72
C TRP A 28 -7.87 -36.56 -17.38
N PHE A 29 -8.04 -37.37 -16.32
CA PHE A 29 -8.28 -36.87 -14.97
C PHE A 29 -7.12 -35.98 -14.48
N LEU A 30 -5.88 -36.47 -14.59
CA LEU A 30 -4.69 -35.73 -14.14
C LEU A 30 -4.47 -34.43 -14.90
N TYR A 31 -4.73 -34.42 -16.22
CA TYR A 31 -4.65 -33.18 -17.01
C TYR A 31 -5.72 -32.16 -16.62
N SER A 32 -6.97 -32.60 -16.49
CA SER A 32 -8.08 -31.72 -16.12
C SER A 32 -7.88 -31.14 -14.71
N PHE A 33 -7.51 -31.98 -13.75
CA PHE A 33 -7.30 -31.57 -12.37
C PHE A 33 -6.06 -30.68 -12.21
N GLY A 34 -4.93 -31.04 -12.82
CA GLY A 34 -3.71 -30.22 -12.81
C GLY A 34 -3.91 -28.87 -13.49
N GLY A 35 -4.59 -28.84 -14.63
CA GLY A 35 -4.96 -27.61 -15.33
C GLY A 35 -5.90 -26.74 -14.51
N PHE A 36 -6.93 -27.34 -13.89
CA PHE A 36 -7.86 -26.64 -13.01
C PHE A 36 -7.15 -25.98 -11.83
N VAL A 37 -6.25 -26.70 -11.14
CA VAL A 37 -5.48 -26.16 -10.01
C VAL A 37 -4.67 -24.92 -10.44
N ILE A 38 -3.99 -24.98 -11.60
CA ILE A 38 -3.21 -23.84 -12.11
C ILE A 38 -4.13 -22.65 -12.44
N ILE A 39 -5.20 -22.89 -13.21
CA ILE A 39 -6.14 -21.83 -13.62
C ILE A 39 -6.79 -21.18 -12.39
N PHE A 40 -7.21 -21.99 -11.41
CA PHE A 40 -7.82 -21.53 -10.18
C PHE A 40 -6.86 -20.63 -9.39
N VAL A 41 -5.61 -21.02 -9.23
CA VAL A 41 -4.60 -20.21 -8.55
C VAL A 41 -4.32 -18.90 -9.30
N LEU A 42 -4.19 -18.94 -10.62
CA LEU A 42 -3.98 -17.75 -11.44
C LEU A 42 -5.16 -16.77 -11.33
N PHE A 43 -6.39 -17.29 -11.34
CA PHE A 43 -7.60 -16.48 -11.13
C PHE A 43 -7.56 -15.77 -9.77
N PHE A 44 -7.22 -16.48 -8.69
CA PHE A 44 -7.10 -15.89 -7.36
C PHE A 44 -6.01 -14.83 -7.27
N ILE A 45 -4.85 -15.05 -7.89
CA ILE A 45 -3.76 -14.06 -7.93
C ILE A 45 -4.25 -12.78 -8.62
N ILE A 46 -4.87 -12.91 -9.80
CA ILE A 46 -5.38 -11.76 -10.57
C ILE A 46 -6.49 -11.04 -9.80
N TYR A 47 -7.36 -11.77 -9.11
CA TYR A 47 -8.49 -11.20 -8.37
C TYR A 47 -8.05 -10.49 -7.08
N THR A 48 -7.04 -11.01 -6.37
CA THR A 48 -6.65 -10.51 -5.04
C THR A 48 -5.50 -9.49 -5.07
N MET A 49 -4.66 -9.48 -6.12
CA MET A 49 -3.55 -8.52 -6.23
C MET A 49 -3.86 -7.09 -6.69
N PRO A 50 -5.01 -6.72 -7.30
CA PRO A 50 -5.08 -5.46 -8.04
C PRO A 50 -5.01 -4.23 -7.11
N SER A 51 -5.47 -4.35 -5.86
CA SER A 51 -5.58 -3.21 -4.94
C SER A 51 -4.21 -2.62 -4.55
N SER A 52 -3.26 -3.48 -4.15
CA SER A 52 -1.93 -3.04 -3.72
C SER A 52 -1.09 -2.54 -4.90
N ILE A 53 -1.09 -3.27 -6.01
CA ILE A 53 -0.35 -2.88 -7.23
C ILE A 53 -0.85 -1.53 -7.75
N MET A 54 -2.17 -1.33 -7.80
CA MET A 54 -2.74 -0.06 -8.24
C MET A 54 -2.30 1.10 -7.34
N HIS A 55 -2.26 0.91 -6.01
CA HIS A 55 -1.81 1.96 -5.10
C HIS A 55 -0.36 2.37 -5.36
N TYR A 56 0.56 1.40 -5.49
CA TYR A 56 1.97 1.69 -5.80
C TYR A 56 2.14 2.31 -7.19
N TYR A 57 1.35 1.86 -8.16
CA TYR A 57 1.34 2.44 -9.51
C TYR A 57 0.86 3.89 -9.51
N GLU A 58 -0.25 4.20 -8.84
CA GLU A 58 -0.77 5.56 -8.70
C GLU A 58 0.24 6.46 -7.99
N LYS A 59 0.88 5.97 -6.92
CA LYS A 59 1.95 6.69 -6.22
C LYS A 59 3.14 6.99 -7.13
N ALA A 60 3.58 6.00 -7.92
CA ALA A 60 4.66 6.20 -8.89
C ALA A 60 4.27 7.22 -9.97
N LEU A 61 3.02 7.18 -10.45
CA LEU A 61 2.49 8.14 -11.41
C LEU A 61 2.43 9.55 -10.82
N THR A 62 1.95 9.71 -9.58
CA THR A 62 1.93 11.00 -8.88
C THR A 62 3.36 11.53 -8.71
N ASN A 63 4.30 10.67 -8.33
CA ASN A 63 5.69 11.06 -8.17
C ASN A 63 6.33 11.53 -9.49
N LYS A 64 6.00 10.92 -10.62
CA LYS A 64 6.56 11.28 -11.92
C LYS A 64 5.86 12.49 -12.57
N TYR A 65 4.53 12.52 -12.57
CA TYR A 65 3.74 13.47 -13.36
C TYR A 65 2.79 14.35 -12.54
N GLY A 66 2.78 14.21 -11.21
CA GLY A 66 1.89 14.97 -10.35
C GLY A 66 2.21 16.48 -10.34
N ALA A 67 1.17 17.27 -10.10
CA ALA A 67 1.26 18.70 -9.85
C ALA A 67 1.48 18.99 -8.37
N TYR A 68 2.01 20.17 -8.08
CA TYR A 68 2.29 20.62 -6.71
C TYR A 68 1.23 21.61 -6.25
N THR A 69 0.80 21.48 -5.00
CA THR A 69 -0.03 22.48 -4.33
C THR A 69 0.20 22.42 -2.82
N LYS A 70 -0.43 23.32 -2.09
CA LYS A 70 -0.60 23.23 -0.64
C LYS A 70 -1.97 22.68 -0.31
N ALA A 71 -2.05 21.92 0.77
CA ALA A 71 -3.30 21.47 1.35
C ALA A 71 -3.38 21.94 2.80
N VAL A 72 -4.58 22.12 3.32
CA VAL A 72 -4.81 22.56 4.69
C VAL A 72 -5.15 21.35 5.55
N ILE A 73 -4.53 21.22 6.71
CA ILE A 73 -4.86 20.18 7.68
C ILE A 73 -6.23 20.47 8.28
N VAL A 74 -7.15 19.51 8.20
CA VAL A 74 -8.53 19.67 8.73
C VAL A 74 -8.80 18.82 9.96
N LYS A 75 -8.07 17.70 10.11
CA LYS A 75 -8.24 16.80 11.26
C LYS A 75 -6.93 16.06 11.52
N ARG A 76 -6.67 15.84 12.81
CA ARG A 76 -5.59 15.00 13.33
C ARG A 76 -6.20 13.87 14.13
N GLU A 77 -5.62 12.68 14.07
CA GLU A 77 -6.06 11.53 14.86
C GLU A 77 -4.87 10.67 15.30
N ILE A 78 -5.05 9.96 16.40
CA ILE A 78 -4.08 9.01 16.93
C ILE A 78 -4.81 7.68 17.03
N GLU A 79 -4.31 6.67 16.34
CA GLU A 79 -4.79 5.30 16.49
C GLU A 79 -3.82 4.54 17.41
N ASP A 80 -4.35 4.03 18.51
CA ASP A 80 -3.59 3.24 19.46
C ASP A 80 -3.80 1.75 19.18
N HIS A 81 -2.75 1.11 18.66
CA HIS A 81 -2.70 -0.34 18.43
C HIS A 81 -1.75 -1.04 19.41
N SER A 82 -1.45 -0.40 20.54
CA SER A 82 -0.53 -0.94 21.53
C SER A 82 -1.08 -2.23 22.14
N TYR A 83 -0.20 -3.20 22.33
CA TYR A 83 -0.55 -4.47 22.98
C TYR A 83 0.56 -4.91 23.93
N THR A 84 0.18 -5.74 24.89
CA THR A 84 1.13 -6.35 25.82
C THR A 84 1.51 -7.73 25.31
N GLU A 85 2.79 -7.96 25.09
CA GLU A 85 3.36 -9.27 24.74
C GLU A 85 4.44 -9.61 25.76
N ASN A 86 4.32 -10.77 26.42
CA ASN A 86 5.27 -11.22 27.45
C ASN A 86 5.59 -10.13 28.49
N GLU A 87 4.56 -9.54 29.08
CA GLU A 87 4.65 -8.45 30.09
C GLU A 87 5.34 -7.16 29.59
N THR A 88 5.69 -7.10 28.31
CA THR A 88 6.28 -5.93 27.66
C THR A 88 5.19 -5.17 26.92
N LEU A 89 5.01 -3.89 27.24
CA LEU A 89 4.10 -3.02 26.50
C LEU A 89 4.77 -2.59 25.19
N LEU A 90 4.26 -3.09 24.06
CA LEU A 90 4.67 -2.65 22.73
C LEU A 90 3.76 -1.50 22.31
N GLN A 91 4.30 -0.27 22.35
CA GLN A 91 3.57 0.90 21.90
C GLN A 91 3.53 0.97 20.37
N MET A 92 2.31 0.99 19.80
CA MET A 92 2.09 1.08 18.35
C MET A 92 1.10 2.20 18.04
N LEU A 93 1.54 3.43 18.27
CA LEU A 93 0.77 4.63 17.95
C LEU A 93 0.92 4.98 16.47
N HIS A 94 -0.20 5.19 15.78
CA HIS A 94 -0.23 5.70 14.40
C HIS A 94 -0.82 7.11 14.38
N TYR A 95 -0.06 8.06 13.83
CA TYR A 95 -0.44 9.46 13.80
C TYR A 95 -1.04 9.84 12.44
N GLY A 96 -2.36 9.97 12.37
CA GLY A 96 -3.10 10.26 11.13
C GLY A 96 -3.31 11.76 10.91
N ILE A 97 -3.08 12.23 9.68
CA ILE A 97 -3.31 13.61 9.25
C ILE A 97 -4.28 13.61 8.07
N HIS A 98 -5.43 14.25 8.26
CA HIS A 98 -6.42 14.53 7.21
C HIS A 98 -6.25 15.94 6.70
N TYR A 99 -6.27 16.11 5.39
CA TYR A 99 -6.09 17.40 4.75
C TYR A 99 -7.05 17.59 3.58
N GLU A 100 -7.27 18.85 3.23
CA GLU A 100 -8.12 19.24 2.10
C GLU A 100 -7.42 20.26 1.21
N PHE A 101 -7.70 20.23 -0.09
CA PHE A 101 -7.21 21.22 -1.04
C PHE A 101 -8.21 21.43 -2.17
N GLU A 102 -8.22 22.61 -2.76
CA GLU A 102 -9.11 22.90 -3.90
C GLU A 102 -8.37 22.68 -5.22
N TYR A 103 -9.02 22.00 -6.17
CA TYR A 103 -8.56 21.89 -7.54
C TYR A 103 -9.74 22.01 -8.50
N GLN A 104 -9.65 22.97 -9.44
CA GLN A 104 -10.70 23.25 -10.43
C GLN A 104 -12.10 23.47 -9.82
N GLY A 105 -12.18 24.23 -8.72
CA GLY A 105 -13.46 24.52 -8.05
C GLY A 105 -14.03 23.36 -7.23
N ARG A 106 -13.27 22.26 -7.06
CA ARG A 106 -13.70 21.09 -6.28
C ARG A 106 -12.75 20.85 -5.11
N LEU A 107 -13.34 20.68 -3.93
CA LEU A 107 -12.64 20.30 -2.72
C LEU A 107 -12.24 18.82 -2.82
N GLN A 108 -10.94 18.58 -2.68
CA GLN A 108 -10.32 17.26 -2.64
C GLN A 108 -9.89 16.97 -1.20
N LYS A 109 -9.99 15.71 -0.81
CA LYS A 109 -9.58 15.25 0.52
C LYS A 109 -8.47 14.24 0.38
N GLY A 110 -7.57 14.24 1.35
CA GLY A 110 -6.49 13.29 1.43
C GLY A 110 -6.14 12.96 2.87
N PHE A 111 -5.38 11.88 3.01
CA PHE A 111 -4.97 11.36 4.30
C PHE A 111 -3.56 10.77 4.20
N PHE A 112 -2.78 10.91 5.26
CA PHE A 112 -1.50 10.23 5.40
C PHE A 112 -1.12 10.00 6.86
N TYR A 113 -0.35 8.96 7.10
CA TYR A 113 0.28 8.72 8.41
C TYR A 113 1.63 9.43 8.53
N VAL A 114 1.93 9.86 9.75
CA VAL A 114 3.24 10.26 10.21
C VAL A 114 3.71 9.22 11.24
N TYR A 115 4.97 8.83 11.18
CA TYR A 115 5.51 7.76 12.03
C TYR A 115 6.26 8.27 13.25
N HIS A 116 6.70 9.53 13.22
CA HIS A 116 7.43 10.16 14.31
C HIS A 116 6.56 11.20 15.01
N GLN A 117 6.47 11.10 16.33
CA GLN A 117 5.68 12.01 17.14
C GLN A 117 6.15 13.47 16.97
N GLU A 118 7.45 13.70 16.81
CA GLU A 118 8.03 15.03 16.65
C GLU A 118 7.53 15.75 15.39
N CYS A 119 7.23 15.00 14.34
CA CYS A 119 6.63 15.54 13.12
C CYS A 119 5.13 15.78 13.33
N TYR A 120 4.43 14.86 13.98
CA TYR A 120 3.01 15.00 14.28
C TYR A 120 2.70 16.19 15.21
N ASP A 121 3.53 16.43 16.21
CA ASP A 121 3.34 17.50 17.19
C ASP A 121 3.49 18.90 16.58
N LYS A 122 4.27 19.01 15.49
CA LYS A 122 4.42 20.27 14.73
C LYS A 122 3.32 20.54 13.71
N LEU A 123 2.48 19.55 13.39
CA LEU A 123 1.42 19.69 12.41
C LEU A 123 0.10 20.02 13.12
N LEU A 124 -0.41 21.23 12.94
CA LEU A 124 -1.65 21.70 13.56
C LEU A 124 -2.79 21.82 12.55
N VAL A 125 -4.02 21.71 13.03
CA VAL A 125 -5.21 21.95 12.20
C VAL A 125 -5.20 23.41 11.73
N GLY A 126 -5.42 23.62 10.44
CA GLY A 126 -5.29 24.92 9.77
C GLY A 126 -3.94 25.15 9.09
N ASP A 127 -2.91 24.33 9.37
CA ASP A 127 -1.61 24.48 8.73
C ASP A 127 -1.62 24.07 7.26
N ASP A 128 -0.82 24.76 6.46
CA ASP A 128 -0.52 24.38 5.09
C ASP A 128 0.54 23.27 5.06
N ILE A 129 0.28 22.21 4.29
CA ILE A 129 1.24 21.15 4.00
C ILE A 129 1.51 21.06 2.49
N PRO A 130 2.77 20.81 2.08
CA PRO A 130 3.11 20.67 0.67
C PRO A 130 2.71 19.28 0.18
N ILE A 131 1.85 19.21 -0.84
CA ILE A 131 1.40 17.95 -1.43
C ILE A 131 1.75 17.87 -2.92
N LYS A 132 1.70 16.64 -3.45
CA LYS A 132 1.75 16.33 -4.88
C LYS A 132 0.53 15.50 -5.24
N PHE A 133 -0.17 15.84 -6.32
CA PHE A 133 -1.42 15.17 -6.73
C PHE A 133 -1.48 14.94 -8.24
N LEU A 134 -2.27 13.97 -8.69
CA LEU A 134 -2.49 13.71 -10.11
C LEU A 134 -3.60 14.61 -10.66
N LYS A 135 -3.31 15.42 -11.69
CA LYS A 135 -4.33 16.29 -12.30
C LYS A 135 -5.52 15.53 -12.88
N THR A 136 -5.27 14.33 -13.41
CA THR A 136 -6.30 13.45 -13.98
C THR A 136 -7.13 12.74 -12.90
N LYS A 137 -6.59 12.66 -11.67
CA LYS A 137 -7.18 11.94 -10.54
C LYS A 137 -6.82 12.63 -9.22
N PRO A 138 -7.37 13.83 -8.93
CA PRO A 138 -6.90 14.69 -7.85
C PRO A 138 -7.02 14.09 -6.46
N GLU A 139 -7.95 13.15 -6.25
CA GLU A 139 -8.07 12.38 -5.02
C GLU A 139 -6.81 11.56 -4.69
N LYS A 140 -5.95 11.29 -5.68
CA LYS A 140 -4.64 10.68 -5.49
C LYS A 140 -3.61 11.76 -5.24
N SER A 141 -3.49 12.10 -3.96
CA SER A 141 -2.55 13.09 -3.44
C SER A 141 -1.68 12.50 -2.34
N PHE A 142 -0.43 12.95 -2.26
CA PHE A 142 0.56 12.50 -1.29
C PHE A 142 1.36 13.69 -0.75
N PRO A 143 1.71 13.70 0.55
CA PRO A 143 2.56 14.72 1.13
C PRO A 143 3.97 14.66 0.54
N ARG A 144 4.57 15.83 0.31
CA ARG A 144 5.96 15.94 -0.14
C ARG A 144 6.89 15.86 1.07
N ARG A 145 7.12 14.66 1.58
CA ARG A 145 7.84 14.38 2.84
C ARG A 145 9.11 15.22 3.07
N ILE A 146 10.02 15.26 2.09
CA ILE A 146 11.27 16.02 2.22
C ILE A 146 10.99 17.52 2.35
N LYS A 147 10.07 18.06 1.52
CA LYS A 147 9.71 19.48 1.57
C LYS A 147 8.99 19.82 2.88
N LEU A 148 8.08 18.94 3.31
CA LEU A 148 7.38 19.08 4.58
C LEU A 148 8.38 19.15 5.75
N CYS A 149 9.33 18.23 5.83
CA CYS A 149 10.35 18.25 6.88
C CYS A 149 11.19 19.53 6.88
N ASN A 150 11.58 20.01 5.70
CA ASN A 150 12.30 21.27 5.59
C ASN A 150 11.46 22.46 6.09
N GLU A 151 10.17 22.50 5.75
CA GLU A 151 9.24 23.56 6.22
C GLU A 151 9.01 23.49 7.74
N LEU A 152 8.98 22.28 8.31
CA LEU A 152 8.88 22.06 9.75
C LEU A 152 10.21 22.23 10.52
N GLN A 153 11.32 22.47 9.81
CA GLN A 153 12.67 22.49 10.40
C GLN A 153 12.99 21.22 11.20
N LEU A 154 12.74 20.07 10.57
CA LEU A 154 13.05 18.75 11.11
C LEU A 154 14.07 18.03 10.22
N ASP A 155 14.83 17.12 10.83
CA ASP A 155 15.62 16.15 10.06
C ASP A 155 14.69 15.29 9.20
N ARG A 156 15.14 14.95 7.99
CA ARG A 156 14.38 14.18 6.99
C ARG A 156 13.86 12.86 7.54
N LYS A 157 14.57 12.23 8.48
CA LYS A 157 14.14 10.98 9.12
C LYS A 157 12.76 11.10 9.75
N PHE A 158 12.40 12.26 10.32
CA PHE A 158 11.14 12.43 11.04
C PHE A 158 9.90 12.49 10.15
N CYS A 159 10.04 12.84 8.86
CA CYS A 159 8.92 12.83 7.90
C CYS A 159 8.97 11.65 6.92
N SER A 160 9.88 10.71 7.14
CA SER A 160 9.99 9.48 6.37
C SER A 160 8.67 8.69 6.35
N GLU A 161 8.46 7.90 5.29
CA GLU A 161 7.34 6.95 5.20
C GLU A 161 7.65 5.60 5.85
N THR A 162 8.85 5.44 6.38
CA THR A 162 9.33 4.23 7.05
C THR A 162 10.06 4.59 8.33
N ILE A 163 9.84 3.81 9.38
CA ILE A 163 10.71 3.81 10.55
C ILE A 163 12.03 3.21 10.07
N GLU A 164 13.06 4.02 9.88
CA GLU A 164 14.42 3.50 9.68
C GLU A 164 14.82 2.85 10.99
N ALA A 165 14.93 1.52 11.00
CA ALA A 165 15.50 0.79 12.12
C ALA A 165 16.98 1.15 12.20
N THR A 166 17.32 2.04 13.12
CA THR A 166 18.69 2.25 13.63
C THR A 166 19.12 1.07 14.48
#